data_AF-A0A6J4VWU0-F1
#
_entry.id   AF-A0A6J4VWU0-F1
#
_cell.length_a   1.000
_cell.length_b   1.000
_cell.length_c   1.000
_cell.angle_alpha   90.00
_cell.angle_beta   90.00
_cell.angle_gamma   90.00
#
_symmetry.space_group_name_H-M   'P 1'
#
loop_
_entity.id
_entity.type
_entity.pdbx_description
1 polymer ?
#
loop_
_entity_poly.entity_id
_entity_poly.type
_entity_poly.pdbx_seq_one_letter_code
_entity_poly.pdbx_strand_id
1 'polypeptide(L)'
;MPPEQMAELALVARATSIPIASGERAFSKHDFRPMFEQQAVAYCQPDPCHAGGITEMKKIAAMAEAYHIGFAPHNPNGPLATRVCQHLAAACPNFTILEWMPEDVDWRDAAMGGPFVVADGTMPLPEGPGLGIELNVEVLREHPYIPVDMDQYRPDRTIGPRANRA
;
A
#
# COMPACT_ATOMS: atom_id res chain seq x y z
N MET A 1 10.72 -13.11 5.35
CA MET A 1 10.94 -13.02 6.82
C MET A 1 9.64 -12.61 7.47
N PRO A 2 9.26 -13.18 8.63
CA PRO A 2 8.12 -12.69 9.41
C PRO A 2 8.29 -11.20 9.77
N PRO A 3 7.21 -10.40 9.84
CA PRO A 3 7.28 -8.96 10.05
C PRO A 3 7.78 -8.56 11.45
N GLU A 4 7.92 -9.48 12.38
CA GLU A 4 8.42 -9.22 13.73
C GLU A 4 9.97 -9.28 13.79
N GLN A 5 10.62 -9.83 12.77
CA GLN A 5 12.04 -10.15 12.75
C GLN A 5 12.87 -9.13 11.95
N MET A 6 12.91 -7.89 12.45
CA MET A 6 13.61 -6.79 11.77
C MET A 6 15.14 -6.90 11.81
N ALA A 7 15.70 -7.49 12.86
CA ALA A 7 17.14 -7.70 12.95
C ALA A 7 17.64 -8.67 11.88
N GLU A 8 16.85 -9.69 11.60
CA GLU A 8 17.09 -10.71 10.59
C GLU A 8 16.91 -10.13 9.19
N LEU A 9 15.90 -9.29 8.98
CA LEU A 9 15.74 -8.56 7.72
C LEU A 9 16.96 -7.65 7.45
N ALA A 10 17.51 -7.00 8.47
CA ALA A 10 18.71 -6.19 8.36
C ALA A 10 19.96 -7.03 8.02
N LEU A 11 20.06 -8.28 8.50
CA LEU A 11 21.13 -9.20 8.08
C LEU A 11 21.03 -9.51 6.58
N VAL A 12 19.82 -9.75 6.07
CA VAL A 12 19.58 -9.94 4.63
C VAL A 12 19.96 -8.70 3.84
N ALA A 13 19.50 -7.52 4.27
CA ALA A 13 19.80 -6.25 3.61
C ALA A 13 21.31 -5.98 3.50
N ARG A 14 22.10 -6.33 4.54
CA ARG A 14 23.56 -6.20 4.51
C ARG A 14 24.27 -7.25 3.64
N ALA A 15 23.62 -8.38 3.37
CA ALA A 15 24.22 -9.51 2.65
C ALA A 15 23.96 -9.47 1.13
N THR A 16 23.20 -8.50 0.63
CA THR A 16 22.85 -8.38 -0.79
C THR A 16 23.01 -6.94 -1.28
N SER A 17 23.20 -6.77 -2.58
CA SER A 17 23.14 -5.47 -3.26
C SER A 17 21.72 -5.12 -3.75
N ILE A 18 20.78 -6.06 -3.65
CA ILE A 18 19.39 -5.87 -4.09
C ILE A 18 18.65 -5.04 -3.03
N PRO A 19 18.01 -3.91 -3.38
CA PRO A 19 17.24 -3.12 -2.44
C PRO A 19 16.11 -3.93 -1.79
N ILE A 20 16.01 -3.87 -0.46
CA ILE A 20 14.95 -4.54 0.29
C ILE A 20 13.78 -3.58 0.49
N ALA A 21 12.57 -4.04 0.19
CA ALA A 21 11.33 -3.34 0.48
C ALA A 21 10.50 -4.15 1.49
N SER A 22 9.89 -3.48 2.46
CA SER A 22 9.00 -4.08 3.46
C SER A 22 8.16 -3.02 4.15
N GLY A 23 7.17 -3.44 4.95
CA GLY A 23 6.36 -2.55 5.78
C GLY A 23 4.85 -2.72 5.64
N GLU A 24 4.37 -3.53 4.70
CA GLU A 24 2.94 -3.71 4.43
C GLU A 24 2.13 -4.19 5.65
N ARG A 25 2.80 -4.84 6.62
CA ARG A 25 2.22 -5.39 7.85
C ARG A 25 2.52 -4.55 9.11
N ALA A 26 3.12 -3.38 8.95
CA ALA A 26 3.39 -2.45 10.03
C ALA A 26 2.30 -1.37 10.09
N PHE A 27 1.87 -1.00 11.30
CA PHE A 27 0.63 -0.23 11.50
C PHE A 27 0.86 1.22 11.92
N SER A 28 2.04 1.55 12.44
CA SER A 28 2.33 2.87 12.95
C SER A 28 3.80 3.22 12.73
N LYS A 29 4.14 4.52 12.82
CA LYS A 29 5.55 4.95 12.82
C LYS A 29 6.40 4.23 13.88
N HIS A 30 5.80 3.75 14.97
CA HIS A 30 6.54 3.04 16.02
C HIS A 30 7.02 1.67 15.55
N ASP A 31 6.26 1.01 14.67
CA ASP A 31 6.64 -0.26 14.05
C ASP A 31 7.71 -0.05 12.96
N PHE A 32 7.63 1.08 12.26
CA PHE A 32 8.61 1.44 11.22
C PHE A 32 9.95 1.91 11.77
N ARG A 33 9.96 2.56 12.94
CA ARG A 33 11.18 3.09 13.57
C ARG A 33 12.35 2.09 13.62
N PRO A 34 12.20 0.86 14.17
CA PRO A 34 13.31 -0.11 14.19
C PRO A 34 13.76 -0.54 12.79
N MET A 35 12.86 -0.56 11.79
CA MET A 35 13.23 -0.88 10.41
C MET A 35 14.22 0.17 9.86
N PHE A 36 13.99 1.43 10.19
CA PHE A 36 14.78 2.56 9.69
C PHE A 36 16.10 2.71 10.45
N GLU A 37 16.06 2.61 11.78
CA GLU A 37 17.26 2.66 12.63
C GLU A 37 18.25 1.55 12.29
N GLN A 38 17.76 0.37 11.89
CA GLN A 38 18.60 -0.77 11.52
C GLN A 38 18.97 -0.81 10.03
N GLN A 39 18.49 0.15 9.23
CA GLN A 39 18.65 0.17 7.77
C GLN A 39 18.22 -1.16 7.13
N ALA A 40 17.11 -1.71 7.60
CA ALA A 40 16.60 -3.01 7.16
C ALA A 40 15.92 -2.94 5.78
N VAL A 41 15.53 -1.74 5.35
CA VAL A 41 14.84 -1.50 4.09
C VAL A 41 15.44 -0.29 3.38
N ALA A 42 15.47 -0.34 2.04
CA ALA A 42 15.71 0.80 1.16
C ALA A 42 14.40 1.52 0.81
N TYR A 43 13.29 0.77 0.79
CA TYR A 43 11.94 1.30 0.54
C TYR A 43 10.97 0.82 1.62
N CYS A 44 10.27 1.77 2.26
CA CYS A 44 9.20 1.43 3.19
C CYS A 44 7.85 1.39 2.46
N GLN A 45 7.02 0.41 2.79
CA GLN A 45 5.76 0.13 2.11
C GLN A 45 4.56 0.12 3.05
N PRO A 46 4.28 1.19 3.82
CA PRO A 46 3.06 1.25 4.60
C PRO A 46 1.84 1.29 3.69
N ASP A 47 0.73 0.73 4.16
CA ASP A 47 -0.57 0.76 3.48
C ASP A 47 -1.46 1.82 4.14
N PRO A 48 -2.08 2.77 3.39
CA PRO A 48 -2.92 3.81 4.00
C PRO A 48 -4.18 3.26 4.69
N CYS A 49 -4.69 2.10 4.28
CA CYS A 49 -5.85 1.42 4.85
C CYS A 49 -5.49 0.59 6.10
N HIS A 50 -4.21 0.29 6.33
CA HIS A 50 -3.74 -0.38 7.56
C HIS A 50 -3.00 0.55 8.53
N ALA A 51 -2.14 1.42 8.01
CA ALA A 51 -1.23 2.26 8.78
C ALA A 51 -1.84 3.63 9.11
N GLY A 52 -3.07 3.65 9.63
CA GLY A 52 -3.67 4.84 10.25
C GLY A 52 -4.00 6.02 9.30
N GLY A 53 -4.15 5.78 7.99
CA GLY A 53 -4.57 6.79 7.02
C GLY A 53 -3.52 7.86 6.71
N ILE A 54 -3.95 8.92 6.01
CA ILE A 54 -3.08 10.00 5.51
C ILE A 54 -2.15 10.56 6.59
N THR A 55 -2.69 10.80 7.79
CA THR A 55 -1.94 11.46 8.87
C THR A 55 -0.75 10.64 9.35
N GLU A 56 -0.94 9.34 9.57
CA GLU A 56 0.15 8.49 10.04
C GLU A 56 1.09 8.13 8.89
N MET A 57 0.58 7.93 7.67
CA MET A 57 1.37 7.78 6.45
C MET A 57 2.34 8.95 6.24
N LYS A 58 1.88 10.20 6.42
CA LYS A 58 2.74 11.40 6.33
C LYS A 58 3.87 11.39 7.37
N LYS A 59 3.60 10.93 8.59
CA LYS A 59 4.63 10.82 9.65
C LYS A 59 5.64 9.72 9.33
N ILE A 60 5.18 8.58 8.82
CA ILE A 60 6.06 7.48 8.41
C ILE A 60 6.95 7.94 7.25
N ALA A 61 6.39 8.59 6.23
CA ALA A 61 7.14 9.10 5.09
C ALA A 61 8.20 10.14 5.50
N ALA A 62 7.82 11.13 6.33
CA ALA A 62 8.75 12.14 6.85
C ALA A 62 9.86 11.53 7.73
N MET A 63 9.53 10.50 8.52
CA MET A 63 10.54 9.78 9.27
C MET A 63 11.48 9.02 8.34
N ALA A 64 10.96 8.28 7.34
CA ALA A 64 11.75 7.55 6.36
C ALA A 64 12.70 8.46 5.57
N GLU A 65 12.23 9.66 5.21
CA GLU A 65 13.02 10.68 4.52
C GLU A 65 14.30 11.04 5.29
N ALA A 66 14.21 11.20 6.61
CA ALA A 66 15.37 11.49 7.47
C ALA A 66 16.41 10.36 7.51
N TYR A 67 16.03 9.14 7.14
CA TYR A 67 16.91 7.97 7.03
C TYR A 67 17.32 7.68 5.58
N HIS A 68 17.01 8.55 4.62
CA HIS A 68 17.21 8.34 3.19
C HIS A 68 16.51 7.09 2.63
N ILE A 69 15.37 6.72 3.22
CA ILE A 69 14.54 5.60 2.79
C ILE A 69 13.43 6.10 1.88
N GLY A 70 13.27 5.44 0.72
CA GLY A 70 12.21 5.74 -0.22
C GLY A 70 10.84 5.29 0.31
N PHE A 71 9.81 6.05 -0.03
CA PHE A 71 8.43 5.79 0.36
C PHE A 71 7.64 5.22 -0.82
N ALA A 72 7.25 3.95 -0.75
CA ALA A 72 6.55 3.23 -1.81
C ALA A 72 5.30 2.55 -1.23
N PRO A 73 4.18 3.30 -1.07
CA PRO A 73 2.99 2.80 -0.41
C PRO A 73 2.51 1.45 -0.98
N HIS A 74 2.24 0.50 -0.09
CA HIS A 74 1.52 -0.72 -0.44
C HIS A 74 0.05 -0.35 -0.70
N ASN A 75 -0.50 -0.79 -1.81
CA ASN A 75 -1.88 -0.45 -2.19
C ASN A 75 -2.51 -1.53 -3.09
N PRO A 76 -2.82 -2.72 -2.53
CA PRO A 76 -3.63 -3.73 -3.19
C PRO A 76 -5.13 -3.42 -3.05
N ASN A 77 -5.45 -2.20 -2.63
CA ASN A 77 -6.78 -1.76 -2.25
C ASN A 77 -7.53 -1.13 -3.42
N GLY A 78 -8.78 -0.79 -3.16
CA GLY A 78 -9.67 -0.16 -4.14
C GLY A 78 -9.30 1.29 -4.50
N PRO A 79 -10.06 1.88 -5.44
CA PRO A 79 -9.74 3.17 -6.06
C PRO A 79 -9.67 4.37 -5.10
N LEU A 80 -10.40 4.33 -3.98
CA LEU A 80 -10.34 5.40 -2.98
C LEU A 80 -8.96 5.47 -2.30
N ALA A 81 -8.36 4.31 -2.01
CA ALA A 81 -7.02 4.23 -1.46
C ALA A 81 -5.97 4.70 -2.47
N THR A 82 -6.16 4.40 -3.76
CA THR A 82 -5.31 4.94 -4.84
C THR A 82 -5.32 6.47 -4.83
N ARG A 83 -6.48 7.12 -4.69
CA ARG A 83 -6.58 8.59 -4.63
C ARG A 83 -5.88 9.16 -3.41
N VAL A 84 -6.03 8.53 -2.25
CA VAL A 84 -5.26 8.86 -1.05
C VAL A 84 -3.75 8.81 -1.34
N CYS A 85 -3.28 7.75 -1.99
CA CYS A 85 -1.87 7.61 -2.37
C CYS A 85 -1.41 8.66 -3.40
N GLN A 86 -2.25 9.13 -4.32
CA GLN A 86 -1.91 10.23 -5.22
C GLN A 86 -1.59 11.52 -4.45
N HIS A 87 -2.41 11.86 -3.44
CA HIS A 87 -2.14 13.01 -2.59
C HIS A 87 -0.89 12.82 -1.73
N LEU A 88 -0.63 11.61 -1.24
CA LEU A 88 0.60 11.30 -0.53
C LEU A 88 1.82 11.42 -1.45
N ALA A 89 1.73 10.97 -2.70
CA ALA A 89 2.79 11.10 -3.70
C ALA A 89 3.11 12.57 -3.99
N ALA A 90 2.08 13.41 -4.12
CA ALA A 90 2.26 14.85 -4.30
C ALA A 90 2.91 15.54 -3.09
N ALA A 91 2.63 15.04 -1.88
CA ALA A 91 2.99 15.70 -0.63
C ALA A 91 4.26 15.15 0.05
N CYS A 92 4.82 14.02 -0.39
CA CYS A 92 5.98 13.38 0.23
C CYS A 92 7.17 13.38 -0.75
N PRO A 93 8.24 14.15 -0.49
CA PRO A 93 9.38 14.26 -1.42
C PRO A 93 10.14 12.95 -1.67
N ASN A 94 10.13 12.03 -0.71
CA ASN A 94 10.75 10.71 -0.83
C ASN A 94 9.82 9.64 -1.46
N PHE A 95 8.64 10.02 -1.95
CA PHE A 95 7.77 9.11 -2.68
C PHE A 95 8.50 8.57 -3.93
N THR A 96 8.44 7.25 -4.13
CA THR A 96 9.17 6.57 -5.22
C THR A 96 8.23 6.00 -6.28
N ILE A 97 7.27 5.18 -5.88
CA ILE A 97 6.35 4.48 -6.78
C ILE A 97 5.10 4.06 -6.00
N LEU A 98 3.97 3.89 -6.70
CA LEU A 98 2.71 3.43 -6.12
C LEU A 98 2.30 2.11 -6.78
N GLU A 99 1.98 1.12 -5.96
CA GLU A 99 1.24 -0.07 -6.39
C GLU A 99 -0.20 0.30 -6.76
N TRP A 100 -0.68 -0.23 -7.90
CA TRP A 100 -2.02 0.05 -8.38
C TRP A 100 -2.67 -1.20 -8.97
N MET A 101 -3.93 -1.42 -8.62
CA MET A 101 -4.77 -2.48 -9.17
C MET A 101 -5.66 -1.89 -10.28
N PRO A 102 -5.35 -2.13 -11.57
CA PRO A 102 -6.16 -1.67 -12.69
C PRO A 102 -7.45 -2.48 -12.86
N GLU A 103 -7.36 -3.78 -12.60
CA GLU A 103 -8.49 -4.72 -12.68
C GLU A 103 -9.20 -4.79 -11.33
N ASP A 104 -10.51 -4.62 -11.36
CA ASP A 104 -11.40 -4.63 -10.20
C ASP A 104 -12.81 -5.01 -10.70
N VAL A 105 -13.83 -4.85 -9.86
CA VAL A 105 -15.24 -4.96 -10.22
C VAL A 105 -15.64 -4.03 -11.39
N ASP A 106 -16.51 -4.52 -12.28
CA ASP A 106 -16.95 -3.77 -13.48
C ASP A 106 -17.66 -2.44 -13.18
N TRP A 107 -18.19 -2.28 -11.96
CA TRP A 107 -18.87 -1.06 -11.51
C TRP A 107 -17.95 -0.03 -10.84
N ARG A 108 -16.64 -0.32 -10.70
CA ARG A 108 -15.64 0.54 -10.06
C ARG A 108 -15.69 1.97 -10.58
N ASP A 109 -15.57 2.13 -11.89
CA ASP A 109 -15.45 3.45 -12.51
C ASP A 109 -16.75 4.25 -12.37
N ALA A 110 -17.90 3.58 -12.45
CA ALA A 110 -19.20 4.19 -12.21
C ALA A 110 -19.34 4.69 -10.76
N ALA A 111 -18.78 3.96 -9.79
CA ALA A 111 -18.73 4.39 -8.39
C ALA A 111 -17.79 5.58 -8.15
N MET A 112 -16.72 5.71 -8.96
CA MET A 112 -15.65 6.70 -8.77
C MET A 112 -15.80 7.99 -9.57
N GLY A 113 -16.85 8.10 -10.41
CA GLY A 113 -17.03 9.23 -11.32
C GLY A 113 -16.15 9.14 -12.59
N GLY A 114 -15.65 7.95 -12.91
CA GLY A 114 -14.85 7.66 -14.10
C GLY A 114 -13.58 6.86 -13.80
N PRO A 115 -12.92 6.35 -14.86
CA PRO A 115 -11.66 5.62 -14.75
C PRO A 115 -10.50 6.53 -14.34
N PHE A 116 -9.44 5.91 -13.82
CA PHE A 116 -8.15 6.59 -13.70
C PHE A 116 -7.50 6.73 -15.06
N VAL A 117 -7.00 7.94 -15.36
CA VAL A 117 -6.15 8.16 -16.53
C VAL A 117 -4.74 7.73 -16.17
N VAL A 118 -4.18 6.79 -16.91
CA VAL A 118 -2.78 6.38 -16.77
C VAL A 118 -2.11 6.53 -18.13
N ALA A 119 -1.02 7.29 -18.16
CA ALA A 119 -0.23 7.55 -19.36
C ALA A 119 1.25 7.46 -19.01
N ASP A 120 2.02 6.72 -19.83
CA ASP A 120 3.47 6.56 -19.68
C ASP A 120 3.91 6.08 -18.29
N GLY A 121 3.11 5.21 -17.67
CA GLY A 121 3.37 4.69 -16.32
C GLY A 121 3.11 5.69 -15.19
N THR A 122 2.48 6.82 -15.49
CA THR A 122 2.17 7.88 -14.52
C THR A 122 0.66 8.13 -14.45
N MET A 123 0.22 8.62 -13.30
CA MET A 123 -1.17 8.95 -13.02
C MET A 123 -1.24 10.43 -12.59
N PRO A 124 -1.91 11.30 -13.35
CA PRO A 124 -2.00 12.71 -13.02
C PRO A 124 -2.78 12.92 -11.72
N LEU A 125 -2.40 13.93 -10.95
CA LEU A 125 -3.10 14.28 -9.72
C LEU A 125 -4.55 14.65 -10.03
N PRO A 126 -5.51 14.28 -9.16
CA PRO A 126 -6.89 14.67 -9.35
C PRO A 126 -7.05 16.20 -9.23
N GLU A 127 -8.02 16.73 -9.95
CA GLU A 127 -8.46 18.12 -9.81
C GLU A 127 -9.63 18.24 -8.82
N GLY A 128 -9.88 19.47 -8.36
CA GLY A 128 -10.96 19.75 -7.41
C GLY A 128 -10.60 19.54 -5.93
N PRO A 129 -11.57 19.77 -5.03
CA PRO A 129 -11.33 19.74 -3.59
C PRO A 129 -11.25 18.30 -3.04
N GLY A 130 -10.67 18.18 -1.84
CA GLY A 130 -10.62 16.91 -1.10
C GLY A 130 -9.75 15.88 -1.80
N LEU A 131 -10.27 14.66 -1.98
CA LEU A 131 -9.59 13.59 -2.71
C LEU A 131 -9.79 13.68 -4.24
N GLY A 132 -10.50 14.71 -4.72
CA GLY A 132 -10.86 14.88 -6.14
C GLY A 132 -11.64 13.69 -6.70
N ILE A 133 -12.62 13.22 -5.93
CA ILE A 133 -13.55 12.15 -6.27
C ILE A 133 -14.96 12.63 -5.95
N GLU A 134 -15.88 12.35 -6.86
CA GLU A 134 -17.31 12.39 -6.59
C GLU A 134 -17.83 10.95 -6.53
N LEU A 135 -18.06 10.46 -5.31
CA LEU A 135 -18.43 9.07 -5.09
C LEU A 135 -19.91 8.87 -5.41
N ASN A 136 -20.23 7.95 -6.31
CA ASN A 136 -21.60 7.56 -6.60
C ASN A 136 -22.09 6.54 -5.56
N VAL A 137 -22.72 7.06 -4.51
CA VAL A 137 -23.22 6.25 -3.39
C VAL A 137 -24.36 5.31 -3.82
N GLU A 138 -25.14 5.66 -4.84
CA GLU A 138 -26.21 4.78 -5.33
C GLU A 138 -25.65 3.51 -5.96
N VAL A 139 -24.61 3.63 -6.80
CA VAL A 139 -23.88 2.47 -7.37
C VAL A 139 -23.34 1.60 -6.24
N LEU A 140 -22.77 2.19 -5.18
CA LEU A 140 -22.27 1.41 -4.04
C LEU A 140 -23.39 0.68 -3.29
N ARG A 141 -24.58 1.27 -3.17
CA ARG A 141 -25.74 0.62 -2.50
C ARG A 141 -26.28 -0.56 -3.28
N GLU A 142 -26.19 -0.53 -4.61
CA GLU A 142 -26.57 -1.65 -5.48
C GLU A 142 -25.62 -2.86 -5.34
N HIS A 143 -24.42 -2.65 -4.78
CA HIS A 143 -23.39 -3.67 -4.63
C HIS A 143 -23.01 -3.88 -3.15
N PRO A 144 -23.91 -4.43 -2.32
CA PRO A 144 -23.64 -4.68 -0.91
C PRO A 144 -22.53 -5.73 -0.73
N TYR A 145 -21.97 -5.77 0.48
CA TYR A 145 -20.94 -6.73 0.86
C TYR A 145 -21.33 -8.17 0.54
N ILE A 146 -20.43 -8.87 -0.16
CA ILE A 146 -20.52 -10.30 -0.42
C ILE A 146 -19.40 -10.98 0.38
N PRO A 147 -19.71 -11.94 1.26
CA PRO A 147 -18.68 -12.70 1.95
C PRO A 147 -17.78 -13.43 0.94
N VAL A 148 -16.48 -13.21 1.08
CA VAL A 148 -15.45 -13.91 0.30
C VAL A 148 -14.63 -14.76 1.27
N ASP A 149 -14.50 -16.04 0.95
CA ASP A 149 -13.58 -16.92 1.68
C ASP A 149 -12.14 -16.56 1.31
N MET A 150 -11.43 -16.00 2.28
CA MET A 150 -10.04 -15.60 2.17
C MET A 150 -9.13 -16.59 2.90
N ASP A 151 -9.61 -17.79 3.26
CA ASP A 151 -8.77 -18.84 3.83
C ASP A 151 -7.72 -19.28 2.80
N GLN A 152 -6.49 -18.84 3.03
CA GLN A 152 -5.32 -19.19 2.20
C GLN A 152 -4.54 -20.35 2.80
N TYR A 153 -5.01 -20.94 3.91
CA TYR A 153 -4.35 -22.04 4.57
C TYR A 153 -4.71 -23.36 3.91
N ARG A 154 -3.80 -24.32 4.04
CA ARG A 154 -4.10 -25.70 3.72
C ARG A 154 -5.23 -26.21 4.62
N PRO A 155 -6.04 -27.17 4.16
CA PRO A 155 -7.06 -27.80 5.01
C PRO A 155 -6.50 -28.36 6.32
N ASP A 156 -5.25 -28.83 6.31
CA ASP A 156 -4.54 -29.39 7.47
C ASP A 156 -3.77 -28.35 8.31
N ARG A 157 -3.85 -27.06 7.94
CA ARG A 157 -3.15 -25.92 8.58
C ARG A 157 -1.62 -26.06 8.64
N THR A 158 -1.00 -26.92 7.82
CA THR A 158 0.47 -27.06 7.78
C THR A 158 1.15 -25.95 6.99
N ILE A 159 2.42 -25.66 7.31
CA ILE A 159 3.24 -24.69 6.59
C ILE A 159 3.74 -25.34 5.28
N GLY A 160 3.48 -24.69 4.14
CA GLY A 160 3.97 -25.11 2.83
C GLY A 160 3.37 -24.31 1.67
N PRO A 161 3.74 -24.59 0.41
CA PRO A 161 3.17 -23.92 -0.74
C PRO A 161 1.64 -24.05 -0.75
N ARG A 162 0.98 -22.93 -1.05
CA ARG A 162 -0.48 -22.81 -1.13
C ARG A 162 -1.02 -23.84 -2.14
N ALA A 163 -2.24 -24.33 -1.91
CA ALA A 163 -2.96 -25.05 -2.95
C ALA A 163 -3.19 -24.07 -4.13
N ASN A 164 -2.95 -24.51 -5.36
CA ASN A 164 -3.27 -23.70 -6.55
C ASN A 164 -4.78 -23.42 -6.55
N ARG A 165 -5.16 -22.15 -6.78
CA ARG A 165 -6.55 -21.81 -7.10
C ARG A 165 -6.90 -22.49 -8.43
N ALA A 166 -8.01 -23.21 -8.48
CA ALA A 166 -8.70 -23.55 -9.72
C ALA A 166 -9.57 -22.37 -10.16
#